data_AF-A0A1Z9SCF6-F1
#
_entry.id   AF-A0A1Z9SCF6-F1
#
_cell.length_a   1.000
_cell.length_b   1.000
_cell.length_c   1.000
_cell.angle_alpha   90.00
_cell.angle_beta   90.00
_cell.angle_gamma   90.00
#
_symmetry.space_group_name_H-M   'P 1'
#
loop_
_entity.id
_entity.type
_entity.pdbx_description
1 polymer ?
#
loop_
_entity_poly.entity_id
_entity_poly.type
_entity_poly.pdbx_seq_one_letter_code
_entity_poly.pdbx_strand_id
1 'polypeptide(L)'
;MIAYGGEVLRFVGDAVVAIFSIEGGEVEQAAAAAINAARQATERIETLNGSARLGERRLIDFGIGLYVGDVTYGNIGIPERLELTVTSAAANEAVRIKALTKKVGVSVVMGRIRGGLQRQIKAAGLPRAARRWA
;
A
#
# COMPACT_ATOMS: atom_id res chain seq x y z
N MET A 1 1.02 -6.69 -5.41
CA MET A 1 2.35 -6.32 -4.86
C MET A 1 3.45 -7.10 -5.55
N ILE A 2 3.58 -8.41 -5.34
CA ILE A 2 4.63 -9.25 -5.96
C ILE A 2 4.62 -9.19 -7.49
N ALA A 3 3.44 -9.26 -8.11
CA ALA A 3 3.29 -9.14 -9.57
C ALA A 3 3.78 -7.81 -10.18
N TYR A 4 4.07 -6.81 -9.33
CA TYR A 4 4.61 -5.50 -9.73
C TYR A 4 6.03 -5.27 -9.18
N GLY A 5 6.74 -6.31 -8.74
CA GLY A 5 8.10 -6.19 -8.21
C GLY A 5 8.17 -5.67 -6.76
N GLY A 6 7.06 -5.70 -6.03
CA GLY A 6 7.06 -5.38 -4.61
C GLY A 6 7.41 -6.58 -3.75
N GLU A 7 8.21 -6.36 -2.71
CA GLU A 7 8.63 -7.39 -1.75
C GLU A 7 7.82 -7.27 -0.46
N VAL A 8 7.27 -8.40 0.01
CA VAL A 8 6.56 -8.45 1.30
C VAL A 8 7.60 -8.57 2.39
N LEU A 9 7.66 -7.58 3.28
CA LEU A 9 8.62 -7.59 4.38
C LEU A 9 8.08 -8.33 5.59
N ARG A 10 6.84 -8.02 6.00
CA ARG A 10 6.19 -8.70 7.13
C ARG A 10 4.67 -8.54 7.14
N PHE A 11 4.04 -9.42 7.90
CA PHE A 11 2.64 -9.34 8.29
C PHE A 11 2.51 -8.73 9.69
N VAL A 12 1.51 -7.88 9.89
CA VAL A 12 1.23 -7.19 11.16
C VAL A 12 -0.25 -7.25 11.46
N GLY A 13 -0.68 -8.31 12.15
CA GLY A 13 -2.11 -8.59 12.31
C GLY A 13 -2.76 -8.83 10.94
N ASP A 14 -3.71 -7.96 10.58
CA ASP A 14 -4.41 -7.96 9.29
C ASP A 14 -3.70 -7.12 8.21
N ALA A 15 -2.59 -6.46 8.54
CA ALA A 15 -1.86 -5.60 7.63
C ALA A 15 -0.65 -6.32 7.00
N VAL A 16 -0.32 -5.91 5.78
CA VAL A 16 0.90 -6.32 5.09
C VAL A 16 1.78 -5.09 4.89
N VAL A 17 3.07 -5.22 5.18
CA VAL A 17 4.09 -4.21 4.87
C VAL A 17 4.91 -4.72 3.70
N ALA A 18 5.00 -3.91 2.66
CA ALA A 18 5.78 -4.21 1.46
C ALA A 18 6.62 -3.01 1.04
N ILE A 19 7.74 -3.28 0.37
CA ILE A 19 8.59 -2.27 -0.24
C ILE A 19 8.67 -2.45 -1.75
N PHE A 20 8.93 -1.35 -2.43
CA PHE A 20 9.30 -1.30 -3.83
C PHE A 20 10.66 -0.62 -3.87
N SER A 21 11.71 -1.39 -4.17
CA SER A 21 13.08 -0.86 -4.14
C SER A 21 13.27 0.16 -5.26
N ILE A 22 14.02 1.21 -4.94
CA ILE A 22 14.49 2.22 -5.90
C ILE A 22 15.96 1.94 -6.26
N GLU A 23 16.62 1.00 -5.58
CA GLU A 23 18.03 0.68 -5.84
C GLU A 23 18.25 0.27 -7.31
N GLY A 24 19.16 0.97 -7.97
CA GLY A 24 19.48 0.74 -9.38
C GLY A 24 18.42 1.23 -10.38
N GLY A 25 17.41 2.00 -9.95
CA GLY A 25 16.35 2.51 -10.81
C GLY A 25 15.84 3.91 -10.44
N GLU A 26 14.83 4.36 -11.19
CA GLU A 26 14.20 5.67 -10.98
C GLU A 26 13.06 5.58 -9.95
N VAL A 27 12.95 6.60 -9.09
CA VAL A 27 11.87 6.72 -8.09
C VAL A 27 10.50 6.58 -8.75
N GLU A 28 10.36 7.15 -9.95
CA GLU A 28 9.14 7.13 -10.75
C GLU A 28 8.69 5.72 -11.11
N GLN A 29 9.62 4.82 -11.40
CA GLN A 29 9.30 3.44 -11.77
C GLN A 29 8.81 2.64 -10.56
N ALA A 30 9.53 2.73 -9.43
CA ALA A 30 9.14 2.07 -8.19
C ALA A 30 7.79 2.59 -7.68
N ALA A 31 7.55 3.90 -7.78
CA ALA A 31 6.30 4.48 -7.34
C ALA A 31 5.14 4.16 -8.30
N ALA A 32 5.36 4.10 -9.62
CA ALA A 32 4.37 3.59 -10.57
C ALA A 32 4.00 2.13 -10.28
N ALA A 33 4.99 1.28 -9.97
CA ALA A 33 4.77 -0.11 -9.58
C ALA A 33 3.93 -0.22 -8.31
N ALA A 34 4.24 0.58 -7.28
CA ALA A 34 3.48 0.64 -6.04
C ALA A 34 2.03 1.09 -6.26
N ILE A 35 1.81 2.11 -7.09
CA ILE A 35 0.48 2.61 -7.45
C ILE A 35 -0.32 1.52 -8.19
N ASN A 36 0.29 0.86 -9.17
CA ASN A 36 -0.37 -0.22 -9.92
C ASN A 36 -0.72 -1.41 -9.03
N ALA A 37 0.14 -1.75 -8.07
CA ALA A 37 -0.15 -2.76 -7.07
C ALA A 37 -1.34 -2.38 -6.18
N ALA A 38 -1.43 -1.11 -5.75
CA ALA A 38 -2.55 -0.62 -4.95
C ALA A 38 -3.86 -0.59 -5.75
N ARG A 39 -3.80 -0.21 -7.04
CA ARG A 39 -4.94 -0.26 -7.96
C ARG A 39 -5.46 -1.69 -8.10
N GLN A 40 -4.59 -2.64 -8.43
CA GLN A 40 -4.97 -4.04 -8.58
C GLN A 40 -5.56 -4.62 -7.27
N ALA A 41 -5.01 -4.24 -6.11
CA ALA A 41 -5.58 -4.66 -4.83
C ALA A 41 -7.02 -4.11 -4.65
N THR A 42 -7.25 -2.86 -5.02
CA THR A 42 -8.58 -2.23 -4.97
C THR A 42 -9.58 -2.92 -5.89
N GLU A 43 -9.21 -3.16 -7.14
CA GLU A 43 -10.06 -3.86 -8.13
C GLU A 43 -10.42 -5.28 -7.67
N ARG A 44 -9.48 -6.00 -7.05
CA ARG A 44 -9.72 -7.33 -6.50
C ARG A 44 -10.70 -7.30 -5.34
N ILE A 45 -10.54 -6.36 -4.40
CA ILE A 45 -11.50 -6.20 -3.29
C ILE A 45 -12.88 -5.79 -3.80
N GLU A 46 -12.97 -4.89 -4.78
CA GLU A 46 -14.24 -4.51 -5.41
C GLU A 46 -14.94 -5.71 -6.06
N THR A 47 -14.18 -6.55 -6.77
CA THR A 47 -14.70 -7.79 -7.38
C THR A 47 -15.22 -8.76 -6.30
N LEU A 48 -14.45 -8.97 -5.24
CA LEU A 48 -14.85 -9.82 -4.12
C LEU A 48 -16.11 -9.28 -3.41
N ASN A 49 -16.18 -7.98 -3.20
CA ASN A 49 -17.33 -7.31 -2.61
C ASN A 49 -18.56 -7.37 -3.52
N GLY A 50 -18.40 -7.31 -4.84
CA GLY A 50 -19.48 -7.51 -5.82
C GLY A 50 -20.13 -8.89 -5.66
N SER A 51 -19.30 -9.95 -5.60
CA SER A 51 -19.78 -11.31 -5.36
C SER A 51 -20.38 -11.50 -3.96
N ALA A 52 -19.83 -10.84 -2.94
CA ALA A 52 -20.32 -10.92 -1.56
C ALA A 52 -21.74 -10.33 -1.40
N ARG A 53 -22.06 -9.25 -2.14
CA ARG A 53 -23.41 -8.65 -2.15
C ARG A 53 -24.48 -9.62 -2.66
N LEU A 54 -24.12 -10.55 -3.54
CA LEU A 54 -25.03 -11.56 -4.08
C LEU A 54 -25.27 -12.73 -3.11
N GLY A 55 -24.41 -12.91 -2.11
CA GLY A 55 -24.44 -14.06 -1.20
C GLY A 55 -24.55 -13.70 0.28
N GLU A 56 -25.02 -12.50 0.61
CA GLU A 56 -25.19 -11.99 1.98
C GLU A 56 -23.90 -12.04 2.84
N ARG A 57 -22.73 -12.00 2.21
CA ARG A 57 -21.45 -12.02 2.93
C ARG A 57 -21.03 -10.63 3.36
N ARG A 58 -20.35 -10.55 4.50
CA ARG A 58 -19.78 -9.30 5.01
C ARG A 58 -18.77 -8.73 4.01
N LEU A 59 -18.90 -7.44 3.75
CA LEU A 59 -18.06 -6.72 2.82
C LEU A 59 -16.71 -6.38 3.46
N ILE A 60 -15.66 -6.43 2.63
CA ILE A 60 -14.27 -6.20 3.03
C ILE A 60 -13.96 -4.73 2.83
N ASP A 61 -13.52 -4.07 3.90
CA ASP A 61 -12.96 -2.73 3.86
C ASP A 61 -11.45 -2.78 4.12
N PHE A 62 -10.69 -1.89 3.47
CA PHE A 62 -9.23 -1.87 3.56
C PHE A 62 -8.66 -0.48 3.27
N GLY A 63 -7.43 -0.25 3.74
CA GLY A 63 -6.69 0.98 3.50
C GLY A 63 -5.24 0.72 3.15
N ILE A 64 -4.74 1.40 2.12
CA ILE A 64 -3.35 1.40 1.68
C ILE A 64 -2.76 2.79 1.89
N GLY A 65 -1.62 2.84 2.57
CA GLY A 65 -0.78 4.03 2.65
C GLY A 65 0.49 3.84 1.84
N LEU A 66 0.80 4.79 0.97
CA LEU A 66 2.02 4.78 0.17
C LEU A 66 2.92 5.96 0.56
N TYR A 67 4.20 5.69 0.78
CA TYR A 67 5.20 6.70 1.13
C TYR A 67 6.53 6.37 0.46
N VAL A 68 7.24 7.42 0.02
CA VAL A 68 8.59 7.31 -0.55
C VAL A 68 9.56 7.96 0.42
N GLY A 69 10.58 7.23 0.81
CA GLY A 69 11.66 7.74 1.65
C GLY A 69 12.65 6.63 1.99
N ASP A 70 13.71 7.00 2.70
CA ASP A 70 14.78 6.08 3.03
C ASP A 70 14.32 5.03 4.04
N VAL A 71 14.69 3.78 3.79
CA VAL A 71 14.31 2.64 4.61
C VAL A 71 15.57 1.84 4.96
N THR A 72 15.71 1.51 6.24
CA THR A 72 16.67 0.51 6.70
C THR A 72 15.90 -0.72 7.14
N TYR A 73 16.25 -1.87 6.57
CA TYR A 73 15.65 -3.14 6.94
C TYR A 73 16.71 -4.24 7.00
N GLY A 74 16.47 -5.26 7.82
CA GLY A 74 17.41 -6.36 8.02
C GLY A 74 16.95 -7.30 9.12
N ASN A 75 17.64 -8.43 9.25
CA ASN A 75 17.34 -9.40 10.29
C ASN A 75 17.82 -8.85 11.65
N ILE A 76 16.88 -8.68 12.58
CA ILE A 76 17.15 -8.22 13.95
C ILE A 76 16.64 -9.29 14.91
N GLY A 77 17.45 -9.62 15.92
CA GLY A 77 17.09 -10.58 16.95
C GLY A 77 18.30 -11.35 17.50
N ILE A 78 18.01 -12.46 18.17
CA ILE A 78 19.00 -13.42 18.66
C ILE A 78 19.07 -14.62 17.69
N PRO A 79 20.13 -15.44 17.70
CA PRO A 79 20.27 -16.56 16.77
C PRO A 79 19.04 -17.49 16.70
N GLU A 80 18.37 -17.70 17.82
CA GLU A 80 17.18 -18.54 17.95
C GLU A 80 15.91 -17.89 17.42
N ARG A 81 15.92 -16.56 17.21
CA ARG A 81 14.78 -15.78 16.71
C ARG A 81 15.26 -14.50 16.01
N LEU A 82 15.50 -14.61 14.72
CA LEU A 82 15.74 -13.48 13.82
C LEU A 82 14.46 -13.12 13.08
N GLU A 83 14.10 -11.83 13.08
CA GLU A 83 12.96 -11.30 12.33
C GLU A 83 13.43 -10.20 11.38
N LEU A 84 12.94 -10.24 10.12
CA LEU A 84 13.14 -9.16 9.17
C LEU A 84 12.41 -7.92 9.66
N THR A 85 13.18 -6.97 10.14
CA THR A 85 12.66 -5.76 10.77
C THR A 85 12.92 -4.58 9.86
N VAL A 86 11.94 -3.68 9.79
CA VAL A 86 12.03 -2.40 9.09
C VAL A 86 12.01 -1.30 10.12
N THR A 87 13.10 -0.53 10.19
CA THR A 87 13.25 0.56 11.16
C THR A 87 13.58 1.82 10.39
N SER A 88 12.57 2.61 10.07
CA SER A 88 12.80 3.94 9.48
C SER A 88 11.64 4.90 9.73
N ALA A 89 11.95 6.20 9.64
CA ALA A 89 10.94 7.24 9.64
C ALA A 89 9.94 7.05 8.49
N ALA A 90 10.41 6.60 7.32
CA ALA A 90 9.56 6.34 6.16
C ALA A 90 8.51 5.25 6.39
N ALA A 91 8.88 4.16 7.08
CA ALA A 91 7.93 3.09 7.42
C ALA A 91 6.85 3.59 8.40
N ASN A 92 7.25 4.40 9.39
CA ASN A 92 6.31 5.02 10.32
C ASN A 92 5.35 6.00 9.62
N GLU A 93 5.85 6.78 8.65
CA GLU A 93 5.02 7.66 7.83
C GLU A 93 4.04 6.88 6.96
N ALA A 94 4.45 5.76 6.36
CA ALA A 94 3.54 4.90 5.61
C ALA A 94 2.36 4.40 6.47
N VAL A 95 2.63 4.03 7.74
CA VAL A 95 1.59 3.64 8.70
C VAL A 95 0.66 4.81 9.05
N ARG A 96 1.21 6.01 9.29
CA ARG A 96 0.42 7.23 9.54
C ARG A 96 -0.47 7.57 8.36
N ILE A 97 0.07 7.51 7.14
CA ILE A 97 -0.65 7.75 5.89
C ILE A 97 -1.77 6.72 5.70
N LYS A 98 -1.49 5.43 5.94
CA LYS A 98 -2.51 4.38 5.92
C LYS A 98 -3.61 4.66 6.94
N ALA A 99 -3.30 5.20 8.12
CA ALA A 99 -4.33 5.56 9.10
C ALA A 99 -5.22 6.72 8.62
N LEU A 100 -4.74 7.60 7.73
CA LEU A 100 -5.54 8.67 7.15
C LEU A 100 -6.66 8.15 6.26
N THR A 101 -6.53 6.97 5.63
CA THR A 101 -7.57 6.37 4.76
C THR A 101 -8.93 6.36 5.46
N LYS A 102 -8.95 5.99 6.76
CA LYS A 102 -10.14 5.96 7.61
C LYS A 102 -10.73 7.35 7.85
N LYS A 103 -9.90 8.38 7.97
CA LYS A 103 -10.34 9.76 8.21
C LYS A 103 -10.91 10.42 6.95
N VAL A 104 -10.30 10.14 5.80
CA VAL A 104 -10.69 10.78 4.53
C VAL A 104 -11.67 9.94 3.70
N GLY A 105 -11.92 8.70 4.10
CA GLY A 105 -12.89 7.81 3.46
C GLY A 105 -12.48 7.31 2.07
N VAL A 106 -11.17 7.24 1.78
CA VAL A 106 -10.64 6.63 0.53
C VAL A 106 -9.77 5.43 0.86
N SER A 107 -9.75 4.41 0.00
CA SER A 107 -8.97 3.19 0.23
C SER A 107 -7.46 3.33 0.00
N VAL A 108 -7.01 4.38 -0.71
CA VAL A 108 -5.59 4.62 -0.97
C VAL A 108 -5.24 6.07 -0.66
N VAL A 109 -4.26 6.29 0.20
CA VAL A 109 -3.66 7.61 0.48
C VAL A 109 -2.17 7.52 0.22
N MET A 110 -1.63 8.59 -0.34
CA MET A 110 -0.23 8.67 -0.71
C MET A 110 0.38 9.93 -0.10
N GLY A 111 1.58 9.78 0.48
CA GLY A 111 2.37 10.90 0.98
C GLY A 111 2.83 11.83 -0.14
N ARG A 112 3.45 12.96 0.23
CA ARG A 112 3.97 13.91 -0.76
C ARG A 112 5.06 13.23 -1.58
N ILE A 113 4.89 13.24 -2.90
CA ILE A 113 5.90 12.79 -3.86
C ILE A 113 6.38 14.00 -4.67
N ARG A 114 7.67 14.03 -4.99
CA ARG A 114 8.29 15.10 -5.78
C ARG A 114 7.65 15.17 -7.19
N GLY A 115 7.68 16.36 -7.80
CA GLY A 115 6.76 16.80 -8.87
C GLY A 115 6.67 15.96 -10.16
N GLY A 116 7.57 15.01 -10.40
CA GLY A 116 7.52 14.11 -11.57
C GLY A 116 6.35 13.12 -11.55
N LEU A 117 5.94 12.66 -10.36
CA LEU A 117 5.00 11.53 -10.22
C LEU A 117 3.51 11.91 -10.23
N GLN A 118 3.17 13.20 -10.05
CA GLN A 118 1.77 13.65 -10.03
C GLN A 118 0.98 13.28 -11.30
N ARG A 119 1.67 13.19 -12.44
CA ARG A 119 1.07 12.78 -13.72
C ARG A 119 0.69 11.30 -13.74
N GLN A 120 1.51 10.42 -13.17
CA GLN A 120 1.24 8.98 -13.11
C GLN A 120 0.10 8.65 -12.14
N ILE A 121 -0.02 9.37 -11.03
CA ILE A 121 -1.14 9.23 -10.09
C ILE A 121 -2.48 9.55 -10.75
N LYS A 122 -2.54 10.61 -11.58
CA LYS A 122 -3.74 10.94 -12.36
C LYS A 122 -4.05 9.90 -13.44
N ALA A 123 -3.02 9.39 -14.12
CA ALA A 123 -3.17 8.36 -15.16
C ALA A 123 -3.60 7.00 -14.61
N ALA A 124 -3.25 6.68 -13.36
CA ALA A 124 -3.59 5.42 -12.72
C ALA A 124 -5.08 5.28 -12.35
N GLY A 125 -5.91 6.31 -12.54
CA GLY A 125 -7.37 6.19 -12.45
C GLY A 125 -7.89 5.62 -11.12
N LEU A 126 -7.16 5.81 -10.01
CA LEU A 126 -7.53 5.26 -8.71
C LEU A 126 -8.99 5.63 -8.40
N PRO A 127 -9.86 4.64 -8.09
CA PRO A 127 -11.27 4.88 -7.93
C PRO A 127 -11.48 5.92 -6.83
N ARG A 128 -12.20 7.00 -7.16
CA ARG A 128 -12.70 7.92 -6.14
C ARG A 128 -13.58 7.09 -5.22
N ALA A 129 -13.33 7.20 -3.91
CA ALA A 129 -14.12 6.55 -2.85
C ALA A 129 -15.55 6.26 -3.31
N ALA A 130 -15.87 4.98 -3.43
CA ALA A 130 -17.24 4.55 -3.64
C ALA A 130 -18.08 5.20 -2.52
N ARG A 131 -18.93 6.13 -2.94
CA ARG A 131 -19.72 6.97 -2.04
C ARG A 131 -20.58 6.09 -1.12
N ARG A 132 -20.60 6.49 0.16
CA ARG A 132 -21.66 6.30 1.17
C ARG A 132 -22.18 4.86 1.32
N TRP A 133 -21.81 4.26 2.43
CA TRP A 133 -22.63 3.26 3.11
C TRP A 133 -23.74 4.01 3.84
N ALA A 134 -24.97 3.86 3.34
CA ALA A 134 -26.20 4.03 4.11
C ALA A 134 -26.72 2.61 4.42
#